data_AF-A0A1H5WRL4-F1
#
_entry.id   AF-A0A1H5WRL4-F1
#
_cell.length_a   1.000
_cell.length_b   1.000
_cell.length_c   1.000
_cell.angle_alpha   90.00
_cell.angle_beta   90.00
_cell.angle_gamma   90.00
#
_symmetry.space_group_name_H-M   'P 1'
#
loop_
_entity.id
_entity.type
_entity.pdbx_description
1 polymer ?
#
loop_
_entity_poly.entity_id
_entity_poly.type
_entity_poly.pdbx_seq_one_letter_code
_entity_poly.pdbx_strand_id
1 'polypeptide(L)'
;MEGHTASHRLLGIWYSFRNLPPWLQGWVLLILMPLNGASLLFLDSFSGQATALALLLVLTVNFSLMWHHGGMNKDMSLVHLLAWIPLEMGLLGQLAGIWGDDFLTPTQWAFTVAVVMVNAISLFFDIVDAWCWAQGDRVTLHPKHN
;
A
#
# COMPACT_ATOMS: atom_id res chain seq x y z
N MET A 1 -28.92 -4.54 -16.12
CA MET A 1 -28.85 -3.18 -15.53
C MET A 1 -27.61 -3.06 -14.62
N GLU A 2 -26.42 -3.44 -15.09
CA GLU A 2 -25.22 -3.62 -14.24
C GLU A 2 -24.19 -2.48 -14.41
N GLY A 3 -24.31 -1.66 -15.46
CA GLY A 3 -23.36 -0.59 -15.77
C GLY A 3 -23.46 0.66 -14.87
N HIS A 4 -24.60 0.91 -14.23
CA HIS A 4 -24.77 2.07 -13.35
C HIS A 4 -24.12 1.88 -11.97
N THR A 5 -24.02 0.64 -11.49
CA THR A 5 -23.46 0.33 -10.15
C THR A 5 -21.94 0.40 -10.09
N ALA A 6 -21.24 0.06 -11.17
CA ALA A 6 -19.77 0.08 -11.21
C ALA A 6 -19.20 1.49 -11.22
N SER A 7 -19.80 2.40 -11.99
CA SER A 7 -19.37 3.81 -12.06
C SER A 7 -19.54 4.54 -10.73
N HIS A 8 -20.66 4.32 -10.02
CA HIS A 8 -20.90 4.91 -8.70
C HIS A 8 -19.89 4.43 -7.63
N ARG A 9 -19.47 3.16 -7.67
CA ARG A 9 -18.47 2.59 -6.74
C ARG A 9 -17.06 3.17 -7.00
N LEU A 10 -16.66 3.26 -8.26
CA LEU A 10 -15.38 3.89 -8.66
C LEU A 10 -15.33 5.37 -8.29
N LEU A 11 -16.46 6.09 -8.43
CA LEU A 11 -16.56 7.49 -8.02
C LEU A 11 -16.45 7.67 -6.50
N GLY A 12 -17.01 6.78 -5.69
CA GLY A 12 -16.90 6.83 -4.23
C GLY A 12 -15.47 6.61 -3.71
N ILE A 13 -14.74 5.70 -4.35
CA ILE A 13 -13.31 5.47 -4.11
C ILE A 13 -12.51 6.73 -4.47
N TRP A 14 -12.76 7.26 -5.66
CA TRP A 14 -12.09 8.46 -6.15
C TRP A 14 -12.33 9.66 -5.23
N TYR A 15 -13.55 9.85 -4.74
CA TYR A 15 -13.90 10.94 -3.83
C TYR A 15 -13.20 10.80 -2.47
N SER A 16 -13.08 9.57 -1.95
CA SER A 16 -12.39 9.29 -0.68
C SER A 16 -10.89 9.53 -0.80
N PHE A 17 -10.26 9.09 -1.90
CA PHE A 17 -8.86 9.40 -2.19
C PHE A 17 -8.63 10.91 -2.33
N ARG A 18 -9.56 11.62 -2.98
CA ARG A 18 -9.47 13.07 -3.19
C ARG A 18 -9.69 13.89 -1.92
N ASN A 19 -10.30 13.30 -0.89
CA ASN A 19 -10.44 13.91 0.44
C ASN A 19 -9.19 13.76 1.30
N LEU A 20 -8.20 12.94 0.89
CA LEU A 20 -6.91 12.91 1.57
C LEU A 20 -6.17 14.23 1.39
N PRO A 21 -5.26 14.61 2.31
CA PRO A 21 -4.42 15.78 2.14
C PRO A 21 -3.72 15.76 0.77
N PRO A 22 -3.71 16.88 0.01
CA PRO A 22 -3.10 16.91 -1.32
C PRO A 22 -1.63 16.48 -1.34
N TRP A 23 -0.89 16.76 -0.26
CA TRP A 23 0.50 16.33 -0.11
C TRP A 23 0.62 14.79 -0.02
N LEU A 24 -0.35 14.11 0.60
CA LEU A 24 -0.37 12.66 0.74
C LEU A 24 -0.81 11.98 -0.58
N GLN A 25 -1.74 12.59 -1.32
CA GLN A 25 -2.05 12.16 -2.69
C GLN A 25 -0.80 12.23 -3.60
N GLY A 26 -0.07 13.33 -3.51
CA GLY A 26 1.21 13.51 -4.21
C GLY A 26 2.24 12.47 -3.78
N TRP A 27 2.38 12.20 -2.48
CA TRP A 27 3.27 11.17 -1.94
C TRP A 27 2.96 9.79 -2.50
N VAL A 28 1.69 9.37 -2.45
CA VAL A 28 1.28 8.04 -2.93
C VAL A 28 1.51 7.89 -4.43
N LEU A 29 1.09 8.88 -5.23
CA LEU A 29 1.16 8.79 -6.70
C LEU A 29 2.56 9.04 -7.27
N LEU A 30 3.36 9.92 -6.67
CA LEU A 30 4.65 10.34 -7.22
C LEU A 30 5.85 9.63 -6.57
N ILE A 31 5.70 9.10 -5.36
CA ILE A 31 6.81 8.48 -4.63
C ILE A 31 6.52 7.00 -4.37
N LEU A 32 5.45 6.69 -3.64
CA LEU A 32 5.17 5.33 -3.21
C LEU A 32 4.90 4.39 -4.38
N MET A 33 4.01 4.77 -5.29
CA MET A 33 3.66 3.96 -6.46
C MET A 33 4.84 3.76 -7.42
N PRO A 34 5.57 4.82 -7.85
CA PRO A 34 6.70 4.63 -8.75
C PRO A 34 7.83 3.82 -8.10
N LEU A 35 8.10 4.02 -6.82
CA LEU A 35 9.17 3.30 -6.13
C LEU A 35 8.83 1.81 -5.94
N ASN A 36 7.63 1.49 -5.47
CA ASN A 36 7.20 0.10 -5.38
C ASN A 36 7.04 -0.53 -6.77
N GLY A 37 6.61 0.23 -7.79
CA GLY A 37 6.56 -0.23 -9.18
C GLY A 37 7.94 -0.49 -9.79
N ALA A 38 8.96 0.26 -9.36
CA ALA A 38 10.34 0.04 -9.79
C ALA A 38 10.88 -1.33 -9.33
N SER A 39 10.26 -1.99 -8.34
CA SER A 39 10.59 -3.38 -7.97
C SER A 39 10.52 -4.36 -9.14
N LEU A 40 9.66 -4.08 -10.14
CA LEU A 40 9.54 -4.89 -11.35
C LEU A 40 10.79 -4.84 -12.23
N LEU A 41 11.64 -3.81 -12.07
CA LEU A 41 12.93 -3.70 -12.74
C LEU A 41 14.04 -4.44 -11.97
N PHE A 42 13.79 -4.81 -10.72
CA PHE A 42 14.73 -5.50 -9.83
C PHE A 42 14.28 -6.93 -9.51
N LEU A 43 13.50 -7.58 -10.39
CA LEU A 43 13.02 -8.95 -10.18
C LEU A 43 14.15 -10.00 -10.09
N ASP A 44 15.37 -9.64 -10.48
CA ASP A 44 16.55 -10.49 -10.31
C ASP A 44 17.11 -10.48 -8.87
N SER A 45 16.63 -9.58 -8.00
CA SER A 45 17.03 -9.52 -6.59
C SER A 45 15.92 -9.95 -5.65
N PHE A 46 16.30 -10.43 -4.46
CA PHE A 46 15.34 -10.76 -3.41
C PHE A 46 14.46 -9.54 -3.05
N SER A 47 15.06 -8.35 -2.93
CA SER A 47 14.34 -7.12 -2.59
C SER A 47 13.29 -6.75 -3.63
N GLY A 48 13.58 -6.88 -4.93
CA GLY A 48 12.61 -6.61 -5.98
C GLY A 48 11.51 -7.66 -6.03
N GLN A 49 11.84 -8.95 -5.89
CA GLN A 49 10.83 -10.02 -5.84
C GLN A 49 9.89 -9.89 -4.65
N ALA A 50 10.43 -9.66 -3.45
CA ALA A 50 9.64 -9.49 -2.23
C ALA A 50 8.72 -8.27 -2.34
N THR A 51 9.24 -7.14 -2.82
CA THR A 51 8.47 -5.90 -3.01
C THR A 51 7.39 -6.08 -4.07
N ALA A 52 7.70 -6.73 -5.19
CA ALA A 52 6.72 -7.02 -6.25
C ALA A 52 5.61 -7.95 -5.77
N LEU A 53 5.94 -8.98 -4.99
CA LEU A 53 4.97 -9.90 -4.41
C LEU A 53 4.03 -9.18 -3.43
N ALA A 54 4.59 -8.35 -2.54
CA ALA A 54 3.82 -7.53 -1.61
C ALA A 54 2.89 -6.56 -2.37
N LEU A 55 3.41 -5.88 -3.40
CA LEU A 55 2.64 -5.00 -4.26
C LEU A 55 1.48 -5.74 -4.93
N LEU A 56 1.73 -6.92 -5.49
CA LEU A 56 0.68 -7.75 -6.11
C LEU A 56 -0.38 -8.18 -5.10
N LEU A 57 0.02 -8.56 -3.89
CA LEU A 57 -0.91 -8.93 -2.83
C LEU A 57 -1.80 -7.74 -2.44
N VAL A 58 -1.21 -6.58 -2.17
CA VAL A 58 -1.92 -5.35 -1.82
C VAL A 58 -2.91 -4.97 -2.92
N LEU A 59 -2.47 -4.94 -4.17
CA LEU A 59 -3.33 -4.61 -5.30
C LEU A 59 -4.48 -5.61 -5.46
N THR A 60 -4.18 -6.92 -5.41
CA THR A 60 -5.19 -7.97 -5.63
C THR A 60 -6.24 -8.00 -4.53
N VAL A 61 -5.81 -7.96 -3.27
CA VAL A 61 -6.70 -8.03 -2.12
C VAL A 61 -7.49 -6.74 -1.99
N ASN A 62 -6.87 -5.57 -2.14
CA ASN A 62 -7.62 -4.31 -2.09
C ASN A 62 -8.60 -4.21 -3.24
N PHE A 63 -8.19 -4.53 -4.47
CA PHE A 63 -9.12 -4.51 -5.60
C PHE A 63 -10.33 -5.43 -5.36
N SER A 64 -10.10 -6.63 -4.82
CA SER A 64 -11.19 -7.57 -4.46
C SER A 64 -12.10 -7.03 -3.36
N LEU A 65 -11.53 -6.41 -2.32
CA LEU A 65 -12.29 -5.79 -1.23
C LEU A 65 -13.11 -4.59 -1.71
N MET A 66 -12.54 -3.72 -2.54
CA MET A 66 -13.25 -2.61 -3.18
C MET A 66 -14.40 -3.11 -4.06
N TRP A 67 -14.18 -4.21 -4.79
CA TRP A 67 -15.21 -4.82 -5.62
C TRP A 67 -16.37 -5.37 -4.78
N HIS A 68 -16.06 -6.06 -3.68
CA HIS A 68 -17.05 -6.67 -2.79
C HIS A 68 -17.81 -5.64 -1.95
N HIS A 69 -17.12 -4.69 -1.32
CA HIS A 69 -17.69 -3.71 -0.39
C HIS A 69 -18.11 -2.38 -1.03
N GLY A 70 -17.75 -2.12 -2.30
CA GLY A 70 -18.23 -0.97 -3.06
C GLY A 70 -17.61 0.39 -2.67
N GLY A 71 -16.48 0.39 -1.97
CA GLY A 71 -15.76 1.60 -1.55
C GLY A 71 -14.40 1.30 -0.92
N MET A 72 -13.65 2.35 -0.56
CA MET A 72 -12.50 2.23 0.35
C MET A 72 -13.03 1.88 1.73
N ASN A 73 -12.79 0.64 2.18
CA ASN A 73 -13.11 0.22 3.53
C ASN A 73 -11.87 0.36 4.41
N LYS A 74 -12.04 0.65 5.70
CA LYS A 74 -10.92 0.70 6.67
C LYS A 74 -10.17 -0.64 6.78
N ASP A 75 -10.77 -1.75 6.33
CA ASP A 75 -10.11 -3.05 6.16
C ASP A 75 -8.90 -3.00 5.20
N MET A 76 -8.82 -1.99 4.33
CA MET A 76 -7.71 -1.82 3.41
C MET A 76 -6.41 -1.44 4.10
N SER A 77 -6.45 -0.63 5.18
CA SER A 77 -5.23 -0.34 5.94
C SER A 77 -4.70 -1.62 6.59
N LEU A 78 -5.58 -2.51 7.04
CA LEU A 78 -5.21 -3.80 7.62
C LEU A 78 -4.51 -4.72 6.61
N VAL A 79 -4.97 -4.74 5.36
CA VAL A 79 -4.27 -5.45 4.26
C VAL A 79 -2.90 -4.84 3.99
N HIS A 80 -2.79 -3.51 4.00
CA HIS A 80 -1.50 -2.82 3.86
C HIS A 80 -0.55 -3.21 5.00
N LEU A 81 -1.00 -3.20 6.26
CA LEU A 81 -0.19 -3.64 7.40
C LEU A 81 0.28 -5.09 7.23
N LEU A 82 -0.61 -6.00 6.84
CA LEU A 82 -0.28 -7.42 6.65
C LEU A 82 0.70 -7.66 5.50
N ALA A 83 0.74 -6.78 4.49
CA ALA A 83 1.67 -6.92 3.37
C ALA A 83 3.00 -6.19 3.61
N TRP A 84 2.95 -4.96 4.12
CA TRP A 84 4.13 -4.12 4.31
C TRP A 84 4.95 -4.51 5.53
N ILE A 85 4.35 -5.00 6.63
CA ILE A 85 5.12 -5.42 7.82
C ILE A 85 6.06 -6.61 7.50
N PRO A 86 5.59 -7.72 6.89
CA PRO A 86 6.48 -8.81 6.50
C PRO A 86 7.52 -8.38 5.47
N LEU A 87 7.16 -7.49 4.53
CA LEU A 87 8.10 -6.96 3.56
C LEU A 87 9.23 -6.18 4.26
N GLU A 88 8.88 -5.22 5.12
CA GLU A 88 9.84 -4.42 5.88
C GLU A 88 10.79 -5.30 6.69
N MET A 89 10.26 -6.29 7.40
CA MET A 89 11.11 -7.25 8.12
C MET A 89 12.03 -8.02 7.16
N GLY A 90 11.52 -8.45 6.01
CA GLY A 90 12.29 -9.11 4.96
C GLY A 90 13.42 -8.23 4.40
N LEU A 91 13.15 -6.97 4.09
CA LEU A 91 14.14 -6.05 3.54
C LEU A 91 15.18 -5.62 4.59
N LEU A 92 14.75 -5.37 5.84
CA LEU A 92 15.66 -5.09 6.95
C LEU A 92 16.56 -6.29 7.27
N GLY A 93 16.01 -7.51 7.24
CA GLY A 93 16.80 -8.74 7.39
C GLY A 93 17.81 -8.93 6.26
N GLN A 94 17.47 -8.50 5.03
CA GLN A 94 18.42 -8.49 3.92
C GLN A 94 19.53 -7.44 4.12
N LEU A 95 19.17 -6.22 4.54
CA LEU A 95 20.16 -5.18 4.83
C LEU A 95 21.07 -5.52 6.02
N ALA A 96 20.57 -6.30 6.98
CA ALA A 96 21.32 -6.81 8.12
C ALA A 96 22.20 -8.04 7.78
N GLY A 97 22.13 -8.55 6.54
CA GLY A 97 22.87 -9.74 6.11
C GLY A 97 22.39 -11.05 6.76
N ILE A 98 21.13 -11.08 7.25
CA ILE A 98 20.54 -12.26 7.89
C ILE A 98 20.04 -13.26 6.83
N TRP A 99 19.51 -12.76 5.71
CA TRP A 99 19.01 -13.55 4.58
C TRP A 99 19.04 -12.75 3.26
N GLY A 100 18.67 -13.36 2.14
CA GLY A 100 18.63 -12.72 0.83
C GLY A 100 19.94 -12.85 0.07
N ASP A 101 20.19 -11.93 -0.87
CA ASP A 101 21.36 -11.97 -1.74
C ASP A 101 22.68 -11.77 -0.98
N ASP A 102 23.66 -12.67 -1.19
CA ASP A 102 24.99 -12.62 -0.54
C ASP A 102 25.78 -11.34 -0.85
N PHE A 103 25.51 -10.72 -2.00
CA PHE A 103 26.13 -9.48 -2.44
C PHE A 103 25.09 -8.55 -3.07
N LEU A 104 24.79 -7.46 -2.39
CA LEU A 104 23.97 -6.37 -2.94
C LEU A 104 24.86 -5.41 -3.74
N THR A 105 24.51 -5.19 -5.00
CA THR A 105 25.10 -4.08 -5.76
C THR A 105 24.72 -2.74 -5.10
N PRO A 106 25.52 -1.66 -5.28
CA PRO A 106 25.19 -0.34 -4.72
C PRO A 106 23.79 0.14 -5.09
N THR A 107 23.33 -0.18 -6.30
CA THR A 107 22.00 0.16 -6.80
C THR A 107 20.89 -0.63 -6.10
N GLN A 108 21.07 -1.95 -5.90
CA GLN A 108 20.10 -2.77 -5.16
C GLN A 108 20.05 -2.38 -3.68
N TRP A 109 21.19 -2.04 -3.08
CA TRP A 109 21.23 -1.54 -1.71
C TRP A 109 20.48 -0.21 -1.59
N ALA A 110 20.76 0.75 -2.47
CA ALA A 110 20.08 2.05 -2.48
C ALA A 110 18.56 1.90 -2.73
N PHE A 111 18.16 1.00 -3.63
CA PHE A 111 16.76 0.68 -3.86
C PHE A 111 16.10 0.07 -2.62
N THR A 112 16.74 -0.92 -1.99
CA THR A 112 16.21 -1.58 -0.79
C THR A 112 16.02 -0.60 0.36
N VAL A 113 17.00 0.27 0.60
CA VAL A 113 16.91 1.34 1.60
C VAL A 113 15.80 2.33 1.27
N ALA A 114 15.66 2.74 0.00
CA ALA A 114 14.60 3.64 -0.41
C ALA A 114 13.22 3.02 -0.18
N VAL A 115 13.03 1.75 -0.55
CA VAL A 115 11.77 1.02 -0.34
C VAL A 115 11.44 0.94 1.14
N VAL A 116 12.39 0.53 1.99
CA VAL A 116 12.22 0.50 3.46
C VAL A 116 11.82 1.87 4.00
N MET A 117 12.51 2.94 3.60
CA MET A 117 12.23 4.27 4.15
C MET A 117 10.85 4.78 3.73
N VAL A 118 10.46 4.58 2.47
CA VAL A 118 9.17 5.04 1.95
C VAL A 118 8.02 4.19 2.49
N ASN A 119 8.18 2.87 2.52
CA ASN A 119 7.16 1.97 3.03
C ASN A 119 7.02 2.09 4.55
N ALA A 120 8.08 2.36 5.32
CA ALA A 120 7.98 2.64 6.75
C ALA A 120 7.16 3.92 7.04
N ILE A 121 7.35 4.98 6.26
CA ILE A 121 6.54 6.21 6.37
C ILE A 121 5.06 5.89 6.11
N SER A 122 4.78 5.11 5.07
CA SER A 122 3.41 4.73 4.74
C SER A 122 2.79 3.79 5.76
N LEU A 123 3.57 2.83 6.28
CA LEU A 123 3.17 1.94 7.36
C LEU A 123 2.79 2.73 8.61
N PHE A 124 3.52 3.79 8.95
CA PHE A 124 3.17 4.66 10.07
C PHE A 124 1.77 5.27 9.90
N PHE A 125 1.45 5.78 8.70
CA PHE A 125 0.11 6.30 8.42
C PHE A 125 -0.97 5.20 8.47
N ASP A 126 -0.68 4.01 7.93
CA ASP A 126 -1.60 2.87 7.97
C ASP A 126 -1.87 2.39 9.42
N ILE A 127 -0.85 2.41 10.30
CA ILE A 127 -1.00 2.08 11.72
C ILE A 127 -1.89 3.11 12.42
N VAL A 128 -1.67 4.41 12.18
CA VAL A 128 -2.49 5.48 12.78
C VAL A 128 -3.95 5.35 12.34
N ASP A 129 -4.20 5.06 11.06
CA ASP A 129 -5.55 4.87 10.54
C ASP A 129 -6.22 3.61 11.14
N ALA A 130 -5.50 2.48 11.18
CA ALA A 130 -5.97 1.25 11.80
C ALA A 130 -6.25 1.42 13.32
N TRP A 131 -5.42 2.21 14.02
CA TRP A 131 -5.59 2.53 15.43
C TRP A 131 -6.79 3.45 15.68
N CYS A 132 -7.00 4.45 14.83
CA CYS A 132 -8.19 5.30 14.87
C CYS A 132 -9.47 4.48 14.65
N TRP A 133 -9.43 3.51 13.72
CA TRP A 133 -10.51 2.55 13.52
C TRP A 133 -10.77 1.67 14.74
N ALA A 134 -9.73 1.10 15.34
CA ALA A 134 -9.83 0.24 16.52
C ALA A 134 -10.44 0.96 17.73
N GLN A 135 -10.25 2.29 17.83
CA GLN A 135 -10.86 3.14 18.85
C GLN A 135 -12.36 3.43 18.62
N GLY A 136 -12.97 2.88 17.58
CA GLY A 136 -14.41 2.95 17.37
C GLY A 136 -14.87 4.07 16.44
N ASP A 137 -13.96 4.66 15.65
CA ASP A 137 -14.29 5.59 14.59
C ASP A 137 -14.91 4.83 13.40
N ARG A 138 -16.16 4.39 13.58
CA ARG A 138 -16.99 3.63 12.63
C ARG A 138 -17.67 4.54 11.60
N VAL A 139 -17.11 5.72 11.33
CA VAL A 139 -17.63 6.59 10.27
C VAL A 139 -17.34 5.94 8.93
N THR A 140 -18.24 5.04 8.52
CA THR A 140 -18.54 4.85 7.12
C THR A 140 -18.95 6.23 6.60
N LEU A 141 -18.20 6.80 5.66
CA LEU A 141 -18.61 7.96 4.87
C LEU A 141 -19.83 7.54 4.02
N HIS A 142 -20.98 7.35 4.69
CA HIS A 142 -22.25 7.26 4.02
C HIS A 142 -22.61 8.70 3.63
N PRO A 143 -22.78 9.02 2.33
CA PRO A 143 -23.33 10.30 1.97
C PRO A 143 -24.71 10.41 2.63
N LYS A 144 -24.86 11.40 3.52
CA LYS A 144 -26.18 11.85 3.96
C LYS A 144 -26.85 12.45 2.73
N HIS A 145 -27.72 11.68 2.09
CA HIS A 145 -28.72 12.24 1.20
C HIS A 145 -29.67 13.08 2.06
N ASN A 146 -29.55 14.40 1.95
CA ASN A 146 -30.64 15.33 2.22
C ASN A 146 -31.33 15.64 0.90
#